data_AF-A0A6B2CJT2-F1
#
_entry.id   AF-A0A6B2CJT2-F1
#
_cell.length_a   1.000
_cell.length_b   1.000
_cell.length_c   1.000
_cell.angle_alpha   90.00
_cell.angle_beta   90.00
_cell.angle_gamma   90.00
#
_symmetry.space_group_name_H-M   'P 1'
#
loop_
_entity.id
_entity.type
_entity.pdbx_description
1 polymer ?
#
loop_
_entity_poly.entity_id
_entity_poly.type
_entity_poly.pdbx_seq_one_letter_code
_entity_poly.pdbx_strand_id
1 'polypeptide(L)'
;MPEEVTVEELVNRVAEGSNIEVVDYKGDLVVVDSVKGIVKGDVGDLSELKKRRPRGGPTRKQLELAMVVVKLLVGSRVRFKIIFGPREMTIRFSEDKYVRVTENDSRVVGFNSANEEPLSIIHGELSRYGKVLFLKPLK
;
A
#
# COMPACT_ATOMS: atom_id res chain seq x y z
N MET A 1 12.90 12.94 5.28
CA MET A 1 12.47 14.26 5.78
C MET A 1 11.11 14.46 5.17
N PRO A 2 10.07 14.66 5.97
CA PRO A 2 8.73 14.87 5.44
C PRO A 2 8.68 16.11 4.55
N GLU A 3 7.96 15.99 3.45
CA GLU A 3 7.70 17.06 2.48
C GLU A 3 6.20 17.27 2.32
N GLU A 4 5.81 18.44 1.82
CA GLU A 4 4.41 18.81 1.58
C GLU A 4 4.14 18.76 0.09
N VAL A 5 3.17 17.95 -0.33
CA VAL A 5 2.85 17.72 -1.74
C VAL A 5 1.35 17.88 -1.98
N THR A 6 0.98 18.14 -3.24
CA THR A 6 -0.42 18.11 -3.65
C THR A 6 -0.92 16.68 -3.81
N VAL A 7 -2.24 16.49 -3.80
CA VAL A 7 -2.86 15.19 -4.08
C VAL A 7 -2.51 14.69 -5.49
N GLU A 8 -2.45 15.59 -6.47
CA GLU A 8 -2.10 15.27 -7.84
C GLU A 8 -0.66 14.76 -7.95
N GLU A 9 0.29 15.43 -7.29
CA GLU A 9 1.67 14.99 -7.23
C GLU A 9 1.80 13.62 -6.56
N LEU A 10 1.08 13.39 -5.47
CA LEU A 10 1.07 12.10 -4.78
C LEU A 10 0.53 10.97 -5.68
N VAL A 11 -0.53 11.26 -6.44
CA VAL A 11 -1.09 10.32 -7.43
C VAL A 11 -0.07 10.01 -8.53
N ASN A 12 0.65 11.01 -9.04
CA ASN A 12 1.69 10.81 -10.06
C ASN A 12 2.83 9.92 -9.55
N ARG A 13 3.32 10.17 -8.33
CA ARG A 13 4.36 9.33 -7.70
C ARG A 13 3.92 7.86 -7.60
N VAL A 14 2.66 7.64 -7.22
CA VAL A 14 2.09 6.29 -7.12
C VAL A 14 1.86 5.66 -8.50
N ALA A 15 1.51 6.44 -9.52
CA ALA A 15 1.41 5.97 -10.91
C ALA A 15 2.75 5.48 -11.46
N GLU A 16 3.86 6.04 -10.99
CA GLU A 16 5.23 5.62 -11.30
C GLU A 16 5.69 4.41 -10.46
N GLY A 17 4.87 3.93 -9.53
CA GLY A 17 5.21 2.83 -8.64
C GLY A 17 6.14 3.21 -7.49
N SER A 18 6.19 4.50 -7.14
CA SER A 18 6.93 4.97 -5.96
C SER A 18 6.21 4.58 -4.68
N ASN A 19 6.99 4.14 -3.68
CA ASN A 19 6.47 3.91 -2.33
C ASN A 19 6.22 5.23 -1.63
N ILE A 20 5.13 5.34 -0.88
CA ILE A 20 4.73 6.58 -0.21
C ILE A 20 4.26 6.31 1.21
N GLU A 21 4.44 7.29 2.09
CA GLU A 21 3.90 7.28 3.44
C GLU A 21 3.32 8.63 3.77
N VAL A 22 2.00 8.70 3.85
CA VAL A 22 1.25 9.88 4.26
C VAL A 22 1.23 9.92 5.77
N VAL A 23 2.02 10.82 6.34
CA VAL A 23 2.22 10.95 7.78
C VAL A 23 1.33 12.01 8.41
N ASP A 24 0.91 13.03 7.65
CA ASP A 24 0.03 14.09 8.16
C ASP A 24 -0.63 14.90 7.03
N TYR A 25 -1.43 15.90 7.40
CA TYR A 25 -2.07 16.83 6.46
C TYR A 25 -2.01 18.28 6.95
N LYS A 26 -1.67 19.23 6.07
CA LYS A 26 -1.57 20.66 6.38
C LYS A 26 -2.42 21.47 5.40
N GLY A 27 -3.60 21.91 5.85
CA GLY A 27 -4.58 22.53 4.95
C GLY A 27 -4.95 21.56 3.82
N ASP A 28 -4.68 21.97 2.58
CA ASP A 28 -4.92 21.20 1.35
C ASP A 28 -3.70 20.37 0.90
N LEU A 29 -2.57 20.48 1.62
CA LEU A 29 -1.36 19.74 1.33
C LEU A 29 -1.29 18.43 2.13
N VAL A 30 -0.69 17.42 1.50
CA VAL A 30 -0.43 16.11 2.10
C VAL A 30 1.02 16.09 2.56
N VAL A 31 1.25 15.74 3.83
CA VAL A 31 2.60 15.58 4.37
C VAL A 31 3.05 14.15 4.15
N VAL A 32 4.07 13.97 3.32
CA VAL A 32 4.58 12.66 2.88
C VAL A 32 6.00 12.50 3.36
N ASP A 33 6.33 11.35 3.94
CA ASP A 33 7.72 10.96 4.16
C ASP A 33 8.15 9.95 3.09
N SER A 34 9.44 9.98 2.76
CA SER A 34 10.00 8.99 1.88
C SER A 34 10.03 7.66 2.62
N VAL A 35 9.27 6.69 2.12
CA VAL A 35 9.41 5.31 2.57
C VAL A 35 10.81 4.88 2.17
N LYS A 36 11.72 4.76 3.15
CA LYS A 36 12.93 3.96 2.96
C LYS A 36 12.44 2.56 2.58
N GLY A 37 12.40 2.27 1.27
CA GLY A 37 12.19 0.93 0.76
C GLY A 37 13.16 0.00 1.47
N ILE A 38 12.79 -1.28 1.61
CA ILE A 38 13.60 -2.33 2.23
C ILE A 38 15.08 -2.00 2.04
N VAL A 39 15.73 -1.48 3.09
CA VAL A 39 17.15 -1.22 3.05
C VAL A 39 17.76 -2.58 2.80
N LYS A 40 18.54 -2.72 1.72
CA LYS A 40 19.43 -3.87 1.58
C LYS A 40 20.34 -3.84 2.81
N GLY A 41 19.94 -4.50 3.88
CA GLY A 41 20.89 -4.91 4.89
C GLY A 41 21.93 -5.75 4.16
N ASP A 42 23.20 -5.55 4.49
CA ASP A 42 24.28 -6.45 4.10
C ASP A 42 24.00 -7.80 4.77
N VAL A 43 23.13 -8.59 4.15
CA VAL A 43 22.96 -9.99 4.53
C VAL A 43 24.04 -10.71 3.75
N GLY A 44 25.00 -11.29 4.49
CA GLY A 44 26.12 -12.05 3.95
C GLY A 44 25.67 -13.17 2.99
N ASP A 45 26.63 -13.92 2.45
CA ASP A 45 26.43 -14.83 1.32
C ASP A 45 25.24 -15.81 1.52
N LEU A 46 24.09 -15.48 0.92
CA LEU A 46 22.85 -16.27 0.94
C LEU A 46 22.71 -17.14 -0.32
N SER A 47 23.83 -17.54 -0.93
CA SER A 47 23.89 -18.31 -2.18
C SER A 47 23.16 -19.66 -2.12
N GLU A 48 22.90 -20.20 -0.92
CA GLU A 48 22.12 -21.44 -0.74
C GLU A 48 20.60 -21.25 -0.79
N LEU A 49 20.09 -20.02 -0.60
CA LEU A 49 18.67 -19.75 -0.75
C LEU A 49 18.36 -19.52 -2.23
N LYS A 50 17.97 -20.58 -2.96
CA LYS A 50 17.23 -20.49 -4.24
C LYS A 50 15.87 -19.82 -4.02
N LYS A 51 15.85 -18.56 -3.61
CA LYS A 51 14.66 -17.71 -3.63
C LYS A 51 14.44 -17.37 -5.10
N ARG A 52 13.47 -18.03 -5.74
CA ARG A 52 12.80 -17.47 -6.91
C ARG A 52 12.27 -16.09 -6.49
N ARG A 53 13.07 -15.04 -6.71
CA ARG A 53 12.60 -13.67 -6.54
C ARG A 53 11.59 -13.45 -7.66
N PRO A 54 10.31 -13.23 -7.37
CA PRO A 54 9.42 -12.71 -8.40
C PRO A 54 10.09 -11.44 -8.95
N ARG A 55 10.36 -11.43 -10.25
CA ARG A 55 10.97 -10.30 -10.95
C ARG A 55 9.87 -9.34 -11.40
N GLY A 56 10.15 -8.05 -11.38
CA GLY A 56 9.23 -6.99 -11.85
C GLY A 56 8.74 -6.08 -10.73
N GLY A 57 8.05 -5.00 -11.13
CA GLY A 57 7.37 -4.07 -10.23
C GLY A 57 5.88 -4.43 -10.06
N PRO A 58 5.06 -3.48 -9.57
CA PRO A 58 3.62 -3.66 -9.54
C PRO A 58 3.03 -3.80 -10.94
N THR A 59 1.89 -4.48 -11.05
CA THR A 59 1.15 -4.56 -12.31
C THR A 59 0.43 -3.24 -12.59
N ARG A 60 0.05 -3.01 -13.86
CA ARG A 60 -0.74 -1.84 -14.24
C ARG A 60 -2.06 -1.73 -13.46
N LYS A 61 -2.76 -2.84 -13.25
CA LYS A 61 -4.00 -2.87 -12.45
C LYS A 61 -3.76 -2.47 -11.00
N GLN A 62 -2.60 -2.85 -10.43
CA GLN A 62 -2.23 -2.46 -9.07
C GLN A 62 -1.93 -0.96 -8.98
N LEU A 63 -1.25 -0.39 -9.98
CA LEU A 63 -1.02 1.07 -10.07
C LEU A 63 -2.35 1.83 -10.21
N GLU A 64 -3.26 1.35 -11.06
CA GLU A 64 -4.59 1.93 -11.24
C GLU A 64 -5.40 1.91 -9.94
N LEU A 65 -5.43 0.77 -9.24
CA LEU A 65 -6.04 0.68 -7.91
C LEU A 65 -5.38 1.62 -6.90
N ALA A 66 -4.05 1.71 -6.90
CA ALA A 66 -3.31 2.55 -5.97
C ALA A 66 -3.68 4.03 -6.13
N MET A 67 -3.78 4.52 -7.36
CA MET A 67 -4.19 5.91 -7.64
C MET A 67 -5.59 6.22 -7.10
N VAL A 68 -6.54 5.28 -7.25
CA VAL A 68 -7.91 5.45 -6.72
C VAL A 68 -7.90 5.43 -5.19
N VAL A 69 -7.20 4.45 -4.60
CA VAL A 69 -7.04 4.32 -3.14
C VAL A 69 -6.44 5.59 -2.53
N VAL A 70 -5.39 6.15 -3.13
CA VAL A 70 -4.77 7.40 -2.66
C VAL A 70 -5.79 8.52 -2.63
N LYS A 71 -6.55 8.73 -3.71
CA LYS A 71 -7.56 9.80 -3.78
C LYS A 71 -8.62 9.65 -2.70
N LEU A 72 -9.12 8.43 -2.48
CA LEU A 72 -10.13 8.15 -1.46
C LEU A 72 -9.59 8.39 -0.04
N LEU A 73 -8.42 7.83 0.29
CA LEU A 73 -7.84 7.94 1.63
C LEU A 73 -7.40 9.38 1.97
N VAL A 74 -6.85 10.10 0.99
CA VAL A 74 -6.49 11.53 1.14
C VAL A 74 -7.73 12.39 1.31
N GLY A 75 -8.79 12.14 0.53
CA GLY A 75 -10.08 12.83 0.69
C GLY A 75 -10.69 12.63 2.08
N SER A 76 -10.47 11.47 2.69
CA SER A 76 -10.88 11.15 4.07
C SER A 76 -9.82 11.51 5.13
N ARG A 77 -8.71 12.16 4.75
CA ARG A 77 -7.59 12.55 5.62
C ARG A 77 -7.02 11.39 6.46
N VAL A 78 -6.99 10.18 5.91
CA VAL A 78 -6.45 8.98 6.57
C VAL A 78 -4.94 8.95 6.45
N ARG A 79 -4.21 8.59 7.50
CA ARG A 79 -2.77 8.30 7.41
C ARG A 79 -2.55 6.87 6.93
N PHE A 80 -1.67 6.68 5.96
CA PHE A 80 -1.42 5.37 5.36
C PHE A 80 -0.09 5.32 4.63
N LYS A 81 0.32 4.11 4.29
CA LYS A 81 1.53 3.82 3.53
C LYS A 81 1.21 2.87 2.39
N ILE A 82 1.74 3.16 1.19
CA ILE A 82 1.69 2.25 0.05
C ILE A 82 3.10 1.75 -0.23
N ILE A 83 3.25 0.43 -0.28
CA ILE A 83 4.51 -0.25 -0.58
C ILE A 83 4.27 -1.17 -1.77
N PHE A 84 5.01 -0.95 -2.84
CA PHE A 84 5.04 -1.82 -3.99
C PHE A 84 6.13 -2.88 -3.84
N GLY A 85 5.75 -4.12 -4.13
CA GLY A 85 6.64 -5.26 -4.26
C GLY A 85 6.48 -5.90 -5.65
N PRO A 86 7.21 -6.99 -5.93
CA PRO A 86 7.08 -7.66 -7.20
C PRO A 86 5.69 -8.27 -7.40
N ARG A 87 4.92 -7.73 -8.36
CA ARG A 87 3.53 -8.11 -8.63
C ARG A 87 2.60 -8.03 -7.41
N GLU A 88 2.92 -7.16 -6.46
CA GLU A 88 2.11 -6.93 -5.27
C GLU A 88 2.15 -5.48 -4.81
N MET A 89 1.11 -5.08 -4.09
CA MET A 89 1.02 -3.80 -3.40
C MET A 89 0.52 -4.03 -1.98
N THR A 90 1.06 -3.31 -1.01
CA THR A 90 0.55 -3.30 0.36
C THR A 90 0.07 -1.90 0.71
N ILE A 91 -1.18 -1.79 1.15
CA ILE A 91 -1.76 -0.59 1.74
C ILE A 91 -1.75 -0.80 3.25
N ARG A 92 -0.97 -0.03 4.00
CA ARG A 92 -0.78 -0.17 5.44
C ARG A 92 -1.34 1.03 6.18
N PHE A 93 -2.10 0.77 7.25
CA PHE A 93 -2.69 1.80 8.11
C PHE A 93 -2.02 1.83 9.50
N SER A 94 -1.58 0.67 10.00
CA SER A 94 -0.81 0.51 11.23
C SER A 94 0.09 -0.74 11.11
N GLU A 95 0.79 -1.11 12.18
CA GLU A 95 1.60 -2.34 12.22
C GLU A 95 0.76 -3.60 12.03
N ASP A 96 -0.45 -3.62 12.59
CA ASP A 96 -1.38 -4.75 12.61
C ASP A 96 -2.50 -4.65 11.56
N LYS A 97 -2.77 -3.45 11.01
CA LYS A 97 -3.83 -3.23 10.01
C LYS A 97 -3.28 -2.89 8.65
N TYR A 98 -3.43 -3.81 7.70
CA TYR A 98 -3.01 -3.63 6.32
C TYR A 98 -3.78 -4.51 5.34
N VAL A 99 -3.72 -4.14 4.06
CA VAL A 99 -4.26 -4.91 2.94
C VAL A 99 -3.11 -5.23 1.99
N ARG A 100 -2.89 -6.52 1.72
CA ARG A 100 -1.96 -6.98 0.70
C ARG A 100 -2.73 -7.33 -0.56
N VAL A 101 -2.44 -6.62 -1.64
CA VAL A 101 -3.04 -6.80 -2.97
C VAL A 101 -2.07 -7.59 -3.84
N THR A 102 -2.48 -8.77 -4.26
CA THR A 102 -1.78 -9.62 -5.23
C THR A 102 -2.37 -9.39 -6.63
N GLU A 103 -1.98 -10.16 -7.64
CA GLU A 103 -2.55 -10.04 -8.98
C GLU A 103 -4.05 -10.42 -9.04
N ASN A 104 -4.51 -11.27 -8.11
CA ASN A 104 -5.85 -11.88 -8.18
C ASN A 104 -6.73 -11.60 -6.96
N ASP A 105 -6.12 -11.29 -5.82
CA ASP A 105 -6.83 -11.14 -4.55
C ASP A 105 -6.30 -9.97 -3.70
N SER A 106 -7.14 -9.51 -2.78
CA SER A 106 -6.79 -8.59 -1.71
C SER A 106 -6.94 -9.31 -0.39
N ARG A 107 -5.88 -9.35 0.41
CA ARG A 107 -5.84 -10.00 1.72
C ARG A 107 -5.82 -8.94 2.81
N VAL A 108 -6.87 -8.90 3.58
CA VAL A 108 -7.09 -7.93 4.66
C VAL A 108 -6.58 -8.54 5.97
N VAL A 109 -5.75 -7.79 6.69
CA VAL A 109 -5.16 -8.19 7.97
C VAL A 109 -5.49 -7.15 9.03
N GLY A 110 -5.87 -7.60 10.22
CA GLY A 110 -6.14 -6.74 11.39
C GLY A 110 -7.51 -6.07 11.42
N PHE A 111 -8.38 -6.37 10.45
CA PHE A 111 -9.76 -5.89 10.41
C PHE A 111 -10.75 -7.03 10.66
N ASN A 112 -11.82 -6.75 11.39
CA ASN A 112 -12.86 -7.71 11.72
C ASN A 112 -13.99 -7.75 10.68
N SER A 113 -14.18 -6.66 9.93
CA SER A 113 -15.22 -6.57 8.90
C SER A 113 -14.88 -5.54 7.82
N ALA A 114 -15.61 -5.60 6.71
CA ALA A 114 -15.52 -4.65 5.62
C ALA A 114 -15.98 -3.22 5.98
N ASN A 115 -16.74 -3.06 7.07
CA ASN A 115 -17.29 -1.78 7.51
C ASN A 115 -16.39 -1.08 8.55
N GLU A 116 -15.25 -1.69 8.90
CA GLU A 116 -14.33 -1.12 9.87
C GLU A 116 -13.46 -0.04 9.20
N GLU A 117 -13.37 1.14 9.82
CA GLU A 117 -12.49 2.22 9.35
C GLU A 117 -11.01 1.89 9.60
N PRO A 118 -10.08 2.27 8.71
CA PRO A 118 -10.30 2.97 7.43
C PRO A 118 -10.54 2.04 6.22
N LEU A 119 -10.75 0.73 6.43
CA LEU A 119 -10.90 -0.23 5.33
C LEU A 119 -12.17 0.00 4.51
N SER A 120 -13.28 0.36 5.17
CA SER A 120 -14.57 0.71 4.56
C SER A 120 -14.44 1.70 3.40
N ILE A 121 -13.55 2.69 3.52
CA ILE A 121 -13.29 3.72 2.51
C ILE A 121 -12.86 3.11 1.16
N ILE A 122 -12.07 2.03 1.20
CA ILE A 122 -11.45 1.43 0.01
C ILE A 122 -12.01 0.05 -0.35
N HIS A 123 -12.83 -0.55 0.53
CA HIS A 123 -13.31 -1.92 0.37
C HIS A 123 -14.07 -2.15 -0.95
N GLY A 124 -14.86 -1.16 -1.40
CA GLY A 124 -15.58 -1.22 -2.68
C GLY A 124 -14.63 -1.38 -3.87
N GLU A 125 -13.54 -0.61 -3.90
CA GLU A 125 -12.53 -0.67 -4.96
C GLU A 125 -11.69 -1.95 -4.90
N LEU A 126 -11.36 -2.42 -3.68
CA LEU A 126 -10.71 -3.72 -3.49
C LEU A 126 -11.56 -4.88 -4.04
N SER A 127 -12.88 -4.81 -3.82
CA SER A 127 -13.84 -5.83 -4.30
C SER A 127 -14.01 -5.81 -5.82
N ARG A 128 -13.93 -4.62 -6.45
CA ARG A 128 -13.94 -4.47 -7.91
C ARG A 128 -12.65 -4.97 -8.55
N TYR A 129 -11.52 -4.77 -7.87
CA TYR A 129 -10.22 -5.24 -8.32
C TYR A 129 -10.14 -6.78 -8.33
N GLY A 130 -10.62 -7.43 -7.28
CA GLY A 130 -10.57 -8.89 -7.15
C GLY A 130 -11.17 -9.41 -5.86
N LYS A 131 -10.94 -10.69 -5.56
CA LYS A 131 -11.49 -11.34 -4.37
C LYS A 131 -10.90 -10.72 -3.10
N VAL A 132 -11.73 -10.30 -2.15
CA VAL A 132 -11.29 -9.82 -0.83
C VAL A 132 -11.35 -10.95 0.20
N LEU A 133 -10.25 -11.18 0.91
CA LEU A 133 -10.08 -12.25 1.90
C LEU A 133 -9.66 -11.66 3.24
N PHE A 134 -10.45 -11.86 4.29
CA PHE A 134 -10.07 -11.49 5.65
C PHE A 134 -9.22 -12.61 6.28
N LEU A 135 -7.97 -12.30 6.62
CA LEU A 135 -7.07 -13.24 7.26
C LEU A 135 -7.33 -13.28 8.76
N LYS A 136 -7.41 -14.49 9.31
CA LYS A 136 -7.51 -14.70 10.75
C LYS A 136 -6.11 -14.66 11.38
N PRO A 137 -5.95 -14.07 12.58
CA PRO A 137 -4.71 -14.20 13.35
C PRO A 137 -4.33 -15.67 13.52
N LEU A 138 -3.03 -15.96 13.39
CA LEU A 138 -2.51 -17.28 13.75
C LEU A 138 -2.60 -17.41 15.27
N LYS A 139 -3.12 -18.55 15.75
CA LYS A 139 -3.23 -18.87 17.18
C LYS A 139 -1.86 -19.13 17.79
#